data_AF-A0A7U9DIC0-F1
#
_entry.id   AF-A0A7U9DIC0-F1
#
_cell.length_a   1.000
_cell.length_b   1.000
_cell.length_c   1.000
_cell.angle_alpha   90.00
_cell.angle_beta   90.00
_cell.angle_gamma   90.00
#
_symmetry.space_group_name_H-M   'P 1'
#
loop_
_entity.id
_entity.type
_entity.pdbx_description
1 polymer ?
#
loop_
_entity_poly.entity_id
_entity_poly.type
_entity_poly.pdbx_seq_one_letter_code
_entity_poly.pdbx_strand_id
1 'polypeptide(L)'
;NPESLTLPDGRKTEWLMYGSGHVQGIRYNGRLVSDITRDGLHREIIRSQGALTQYSGYTRSGQMAWQRIIRGEYAGSGIPPEAESENRKDWRYSADGELIMETGPHGAELYDYDRAGWLRSHSPAQGVQERFHWDKAGNPVNEYETVADNRVRAWGKYRYEYDEWGQVILRGEGRSEKTLAWDADGHLLRVISGDRTTHYRYDALGRRTHKVTRTDMQDRAENETHFLWQGTRLLEERTGESRKTYIYGDARSPVPVACAERRAGREEIYHYQTDPSLRIRTVTDETGKVVWDGCWQAWGRMQADLSGPGGFEQNLRLAGQYYDRESGLHYNLFRYYDPDVPGRFLSSDPIGLAGGINLYRYAPNALGWIDPLGLIKVFRNLRADESVSDGLSAKAPGRGMSAAGHVRNGSKSTFKGSQFISTTTSEEVARQYRGPGQTTVTFDTDNVIPDAKGNRSIIDLSTTEKATEAGLKGPASNYATSSSEVLVEGHVPPDAITTC
;
A
#
# COMPACT_ATOMS: atom_id res chain seq x y z
N ASN A 1 -16.46 13.98 -18.67
CA ASN A 1 -17.56 13.95 -17.67
C ASN A 1 -16.94 13.99 -16.29
N PRO A 2 -17.43 14.85 -15.39
CA PRO A 2 -16.95 14.84 -14.01
C PRO A 2 -17.43 13.57 -13.29
N GLU A 3 -16.53 12.90 -12.61
CA GLU A 3 -16.88 11.88 -11.62
C GLU A 3 -17.08 12.55 -10.26
N SER A 4 -17.92 11.97 -9.40
CA SER A 4 -18.13 12.54 -8.06
C SER A 4 -18.43 11.50 -7.00
N LEU A 5 -18.01 11.83 -5.78
CA LEU A 5 -18.27 11.09 -4.55
C LEU A 5 -19.00 12.02 -3.59
N THR A 6 -20.15 11.59 -3.11
CA THR A 6 -20.91 12.30 -2.08
C THR A 6 -20.88 11.51 -0.78
N LEU A 7 -20.41 12.15 0.29
CA LEU A 7 -20.40 11.60 1.64
C LEU A 7 -21.81 11.60 2.24
N PRO A 8 -22.08 10.77 3.28
CA PRO A 8 -23.41 10.69 3.90
C PRO A 8 -23.97 12.02 4.43
N ASP A 9 -23.10 12.99 4.72
CA ASP A 9 -23.49 14.33 5.19
C ASP A 9 -23.57 15.38 4.08
N GLY A 10 -23.54 14.95 2.82
CA GLY A 10 -23.73 15.80 1.63
C GLY A 10 -22.45 16.47 1.11
N ARG A 11 -21.33 16.38 1.82
CA ARG A 11 -20.03 16.87 1.32
C ARG A 11 -19.63 16.09 0.08
N LYS A 12 -18.98 16.76 -0.88
CA LYS A 12 -18.76 16.23 -2.23
C LYS A 12 -17.33 16.44 -2.70
N THR A 13 -16.73 15.38 -3.24
CA THR A 13 -15.51 15.45 -4.03
C THR A 13 -15.86 15.24 -5.50
N GLU A 14 -15.28 16.06 -6.37
CA GLU A 14 -15.54 16.06 -7.82
C GLU A 14 -14.21 15.99 -8.56
N TRP A 15 -14.13 15.08 -9.54
CA TRP A 15 -12.97 14.89 -10.39
C TRP A 15 -13.33 15.26 -11.82
N LEU A 16 -12.61 16.22 -12.39
CA LEU A 16 -12.63 16.49 -13.82
C LEU A 16 -11.70 15.49 -14.50
N MET A 17 -12.25 14.66 -15.38
CA MET A 17 -11.51 13.65 -16.12
C MET A 17 -11.22 14.11 -17.55
N TYR A 18 -10.06 13.76 -18.10
CA TYR A 18 -9.74 13.94 -19.52
C TYR A 18 -9.30 12.62 -20.18
N GLY A 19 -9.52 12.51 -21.48
CA GLY A 19 -9.11 11.36 -22.30
C GLY A 19 -9.60 10.01 -21.77
N SER A 20 -8.68 9.05 -21.65
CA SER A 20 -8.86 7.65 -21.24
C SER A 20 -9.07 7.43 -19.73
N GLY A 21 -9.47 8.45 -18.97
CA GLY A 21 -9.78 8.32 -17.54
C GLY A 21 -8.71 8.89 -16.60
N HIS A 22 -8.00 9.95 -17.00
CA HIS A 22 -7.03 10.62 -16.13
C HIS A 22 -7.64 11.86 -15.46
N VAL A 23 -7.35 12.06 -14.18
CA VAL A 23 -7.84 13.20 -13.39
C VAL A 23 -7.10 14.48 -13.80
N GLN A 24 -7.79 15.44 -14.42
CA GLN A 24 -7.28 16.76 -14.73
C GLN A 24 -7.41 17.73 -13.55
N GLY A 25 -8.50 17.65 -12.78
CA GLY A 25 -8.79 18.59 -11.72
C GLY A 25 -9.64 17.98 -10.63
N ILE A 26 -9.48 18.48 -9.40
CA ILE A 26 -10.13 17.96 -8.21
C ILE A 26 -10.75 19.12 -7.44
N ARG A 27 -12.02 18.98 -7.08
CA ARG A 27 -12.71 19.92 -6.20
C ARG A 27 -13.29 19.20 -4.99
N TYR A 28 -13.29 19.87 -3.85
CA TYR A 28 -13.96 19.41 -2.63
C TYR A 28 -14.89 20.52 -2.15
N ASN A 29 -16.19 20.21 -2.07
CA ASN A 29 -17.25 21.19 -1.79
C ASN A 29 -17.17 22.44 -2.70
N GLY A 30 -16.86 22.24 -3.98
CA GLY A 30 -16.68 23.31 -4.97
C GLY A 30 -15.35 24.08 -4.87
N ARG A 31 -14.55 23.89 -3.81
CA ARG A 31 -13.21 24.49 -3.67
C ARG A 31 -12.20 23.71 -4.50
N LEU A 32 -11.32 24.41 -5.22
CA LEU A 32 -10.22 23.77 -5.94
C LEU A 32 -9.25 23.12 -4.96
N VAL A 33 -8.93 21.85 -5.19
CA VAL A 33 -7.92 21.10 -4.44
C VAL A 33 -6.64 21.03 -5.25
N SER A 34 -6.72 20.53 -6.48
CA SER A 34 -5.58 20.41 -7.39
C SER A 34 -6.03 20.41 -8.84
N ASP A 35 -5.25 21.04 -9.69
CA ASP A 35 -5.21 20.83 -11.14
C ASP A 35 -3.92 20.08 -11.47
N ILE A 36 -3.99 19.14 -12.43
CA ILE A 36 -2.92 18.19 -12.73
C ILE A 36 -2.68 18.17 -14.25
N THR A 37 -1.44 18.48 -14.63
CA THR A 37 -0.94 18.34 -16.00
C THR A 37 -0.05 17.12 -16.10
N ARG A 38 -0.16 16.39 -17.21
CA ARG A 38 0.59 15.16 -17.47
C ARG A 38 1.36 15.22 -18.78
N ASP A 39 2.41 14.40 -18.87
CA ASP A 39 3.15 14.18 -20.11
C ASP A 39 2.42 13.18 -21.05
N GLY A 40 3.03 12.89 -22.20
CA GLY A 40 2.50 11.95 -23.18
C GLY A 40 2.43 10.48 -22.72
N LEU A 41 3.03 10.14 -21.56
CA LEU A 41 2.90 8.84 -20.90
C LEU A 41 1.91 8.89 -19.73
N HIS A 42 1.12 9.96 -19.63
CA HIS A 42 0.14 10.19 -18.57
C HIS A 42 0.72 10.23 -17.16
N ARG A 43 2.00 10.61 -17.02
CA ARG A 43 2.64 10.84 -15.71
C ARG A 43 2.45 12.29 -15.28
N GLU A 44 2.20 12.51 -13.99
CA GLU A 44 2.05 13.86 -13.42
C GLU A 44 3.35 14.66 -13.57
N ILE A 45 3.29 15.79 -14.28
CA ILE A 45 4.44 16.69 -14.44
C ILE A 45 4.21 18.04 -13.76
N ILE A 46 2.96 18.45 -13.57
CA ILE A 46 2.59 19.67 -12.84
C ILE A 46 1.35 19.38 -11.99
N ARG A 47 1.35 19.83 -10.74
CA ARG A 47 0.18 19.78 -9.85
C ARG A 47 0.07 21.02 -8.98
N SER A 48 -1.10 21.67 -9.00
CA SER A 48 -1.39 22.76 -8.06
C SER A 48 -1.78 22.23 -6.67
N GLN A 49 -1.38 22.95 -5.64
CA GLN A 49 -1.60 22.61 -4.23
C GLN A 49 -1.63 23.87 -3.37
N GLY A 50 -2.81 24.49 -3.26
CA GLY A 50 -2.97 25.79 -2.62
C GLY A 50 -2.21 26.88 -3.39
N ALA A 51 -1.44 27.71 -2.68
CA ALA A 51 -0.58 28.73 -3.27
C ALA A 51 0.70 28.18 -3.95
N LEU A 52 0.94 26.87 -3.85
CA LEU A 52 2.13 26.22 -4.41
C LEU A 52 1.80 25.40 -5.65
N THR A 53 2.81 25.22 -6.50
CA THR A 53 2.76 24.31 -7.64
C THR A 53 3.95 23.36 -7.60
N GLN A 54 3.66 22.07 -7.71
CA GLN A 54 4.66 21.00 -7.82
C GLN A 54 4.97 20.75 -9.29
N TYR A 55 6.26 20.68 -9.62
CA TYR A 55 6.79 20.24 -10.91
C TYR A 55 7.59 18.95 -10.69
N SER A 56 7.38 17.96 -11.54
CA SER A 56 8.05 16.66 -11.44
C SER A 56 8.67 16.24 -12.76
N GLY A 57 9.76 15.51 -12.69
CA GLY A 57 10.37 14.88 -13.86
C GLY A 57 10.88 13.49 -13.58
N TYR A 58 11.05 12.73 -14.66
CA TYR A 58 11.28 11.29 -14.61
C TYR A 58 12.54 10.91 -15.38
N THR A 59 13.18 9.82 -14.97
CA THR A 59 14.23 9.15 -15.72
C THR A 59 13.66 8.56 -17.01
N ARG A 60 14.55 8.10 -17.91
CA ARG A 60 14.14 7.34 -19.10
C ARG A 60 13.43 6.03 -18.76
N SER A 61 13.75 5.43 -17.62
CA SER A 61 13.09 4.22 -17.09
C SER A 61 11.76 4.49 -16.40
N GLY A 62 11.33 5.76 -16.30
CA GLY A 62 10.03 6.13 -15.73
C GLY A 62 10.03 6.39 -14.23
N GLN A 63 11.18 6.32 -13.57
CA GLN A 63 11.32 6.59 -12.14
C GLN A 63 11.36 8.10 -11.88
N MET A 64 10.79 8.57 -10.78
CA MET A 64 10.79 10.01 -10.45
C MET A 64 12.23 10.46 -10.15
N ALA A 65 12.77 11.36 -10.98
CA ALA A 65 14.14 11.82 -10.87
C ALA A 65 14.27 13.09 -10.02
N TRP A 66 13.27 13.96 -10.07
CA TRP A 66 13.30 15.23 -9.36
C TRP A 66 11.89 15.80 -9.14
N GLN A 67 11.78 16.63 -8.09
CA GLN A 67 10.61 17.45 -7.78
C GLN A 67 11.05 18.87 -7.42
N ARG A 68 10.30 19.87 -7.87
CA ARG A 68 10.45 21.28 -7.52
C ARG A 68 9.10 21.83 -7.09
N ILE A 69 9.07 22.54 -5.97
CA ILE A 69 7.89 23.23 -5.47
C ILE A 69 8.16 24.73 -5.52
N ILE A 70 7.29 25.47 -6.20
CA ILE A 70 7.36 26.93 -6.27
C ILE A 70 6.05 27.54 -5.80
N ARG A 71 6.07 28.83 -5.50
CA ARG A 71 4.86 29.62 -5.27
C ARG A 71 4.33 30.18 -6.59
N GLY A 72 3.03 30.01 -6.81
CA GLY A 72 2.41 30.37 -8.10
C GLY A 72 2.81 29.43 -9.24
N GLU A 73 2.85 29.94 -10.47
CA GLU A 73 3.19 29.18 -11.67
C GLU A 73 4.53 29.61 -12.27
N TYR A 74 5.22 28.65 -12.89
CA TYR A 74 6.49 28.88 -13.54
C TYR A 74 6.22 29.40 -14.95
N ALA A 75 6.70 30.61 -15.26
CA ALA A 75 6.50 31.21 -16.58
C ALA A 75 7.40 30.59 -17.67
N GLY A 76 8.45 29.87 -17.29
CA GLY A 76 9.39 29.24 -18.22
C GLY A 76 8.99 27.82 -18.65
N SER A 77 9.83 27.21 -19.49
CA SER A 77 9.70 25.80 -19.89
C SER A 77 10.76 24.95 -19.20
N GLY A 78 10.39 23.74 -18.76
CA GLY A 78 11.33 22.76 -18.22
C GLY A 78 11.42 22.77 -16.70
N ILE A 79 12.62 22.56 -16.15
CA ILE A 79 12.84 22.45 -14.71
C ILE A 79 12.86 23.86 -14.09
N PRO A 80 11.99 24.18 -13.11
CA PRO A 80 12.07 25.44 -12.39
C PRO A 80 13.47 25.67 -11.79
N PRO A 81 14.06 26.88 -11.92
CA PRO A 81 15.35 27.20 -11.34
C PRO A 81 15.36 27.07 -9.81
N GLU A 82 16.55 26.83 -9.27
CA GLU A 82 16.73 26.69 -7.82
C GLU A 82 16.34 27.96 -7.06
N ALA A 83 16.64 29.14 -7.61
CA ALA A 83 16.30 30.42 -6.99
C ALA A 83 14.78 30.68 -6.85
N GLU A 84 13.95 29.96 -7.62
CA GLU A 84 12.49 30.06 -7.58
C GLU A 84 11.84 28.91 -6.78
N SER A 85 12.62 27.91 -6.38
CA SER A 85 12.13 26.69 -5.72
C SER A 85 12.14 26.84 -4.20
N GLU A 86 10.96 26.82 -3.58
CA GLU A 86 10.81 26.77 -2.11
C GLU A 86 11.18 25.39 -1.54
N ASN A 87 11.00 24.32 -2.33
CA ASN A 87 11.43 22.98 -1.98
C ASN A 87 11.95 22.23 -3.22
N ARG A 88 13.05 21.51 -3.05
CA ARG A 88 13.74 20.77 -4.11
C ARG A 88 14.08 19.38 -3.62
N LYS A 89 13.77 18.38 -4.44
CA LYS A 89 14.16 16.99 -4.21
C LYS A 89 14.74 16.37 -5.48
N ASP A 90 15.80 15.58 -5.33
CA ASP A 90 16.42 14.83 -6.42
C ASP A 90 16.67 13.38 -5.96
N TRP A 91 16.36 12.43 -6.84
CA TRP A 91 16.57 11.00 -6.61
C TRP A 91 17.53 10.42 -7.64
N ARG A 92 18.44 9.56 -7.19
CA ARG A 92 19.37 8.82 -8.04
C ARG A 92 19.22 7.34 -7.82
N TYR A 93 19.32 6.59 -8.91
CA TYR A 93 19.12 5.16 -8.94
C TYR A 93 20.39 4.43 -9.41
N SER A 94 20.60 3.21 -8.93
CA SER A 94 21.62 2.30 -9.45
C SER A 94 21.26 1.84 -10.87
N ALA A 95 22.18 1.14 -11.54
CA ALA A 95 21.91 0.53 -12.84
C ALA A 95 20.78 -0.52 -12.77
N ASP A 96 20.61 -1.16 -11.62
CA ASP A 96 19.57 -2.16 -11.34
C ASP A 96 18.25 -1.52 -10.89
N GLY A 97 18.18 -0.17 -10.86
CA GLY A 97 16.96 0.58 -10.58
C GLY A 97 16.69 0.86 -9.11
N GLU A 98 17.61 0.56 -8.20
CA GLU A 98 17.45 0.78 -6.76
C GLU A 98 17.74 2.23 -6.39
N LEU A 99 16.97 2.83 -5.48
CA LEU A 99 17.22 4.19 -5.00
C LEU A 99 18.50 4.21 -4.17
N ILE A 100 19.54 4.92 -4.61
CA ILE A 100 20.86 5.00 -3.92
C ILE A 100 21.08 6.33 -3.21
N MET A 101 20.36 7.38 -3.60
CA MET A 101 20.51 8.71 -3.02
C MET A 101 19.24 9.53 -3.20
N GLU A 102 18.80 10.17 -2.12
CA GLU A 102 17.83 11.26 -2.13
C GLU A 102 18.56 12.54 -1.68
N THR A 103 18.30 13.68 -2.32
CA THR A 103 18.78 14.98 -1.86
C THR A 103 17.58 15.90 -1.71
N GLY A 104 17.39 16.48 -0.53
CA GLY A 104 16.27 17.38 -0.22
C GLY A 104 16.68 18.58 0.65
N PRO A 105 15.70 19.35 1.18
CA PRO A 105 15.97 20.52 2.00
C PRO A 105 16.80 20.24 3.27
N HIS A 106 16.74 19.01 3.76
CA HIS A 106 17.43 18.58 4.99
C HIS A 106 18.81 17.98 4.75
N GLY A 107 19.24 17.86 3.49
CA GLY A 107 20.51 17.24 3.10
C GLY A 107 20.31 15.99 2.23
N ALA A 108 21.38 15.21 2.09
CA ALA A 108 21.38 13.98 1.32
C ALA A 108 21.19 12.74 2.21
N GLU A 109 20.35 11.82 1.76
CA GLU A 109 20.18 10.48 2.30
C GLU A 109 20.83 9.46 1.35
N LEU A 110 21.53 8.47 1.88
CA LEU A 110 22.23 7.44 1.09
C LEU A 110 21.71 6.05 1.43
N TYR A 111 21.64 5.20 0.42
CA TYR A 111 21.14 3.83 0.52
C TYR A 111 22.13 2.87 -0.16
N ASP A 112 22.39 1.74 0.48
CA ASP A 112 23.29 0.70 -0.03
C ASP A 112 22.63 -0.67 0.07
N TYR A 113 22.82 -1.49 -0.96
CA TYR A 113 22.16 -2.78 -1.13
C TYR A 113 23.19 -3.90 -1.30
N ASP A 114 22.79 -5.12 -0.97
CA ASP A 114 23.55 -6.31 -1.35
C ASP A 114 23.23 -6.75 -2.80
N ARG A 115 23.90 -7.80 -3.27
CA ARG A 115 23.71 -8.32 -4.64
C ARG A 115 22.33 -8.94 -4.89
N ALA A 116 21.57 -9.23 -3.84
CA ALA A 116 20.20 -9.74 -3.93
C ALA A 116 19.15 -8.61 -3.80
N GLY A 117 19.61 -7.36 -3.69
CA GLY A 117 18.78 -6.16 -3.58
C GLY A 117 18.25 -5.88 -2.18
N TRP A 118 18.79 -6.54 -1.16
CA TRP A 118 18.44 -6.23 0.23
C TRP A 118 19.14 -4.97 0.69
N LEU A 119 18.39 -4.04 1.28
CA LEU A 119 18.95 -2.84 1.88
C LEU A 119 19.91 -3.23 3.02
N ARG A 120 21.19 -2.90 2.88
CA ARG A 120 22.23 -3.14 3.91
C ARG A 120 22.42 -1.95 4.82
N SER A 121 22.29 -0.74 4.30
CA SER A 121 22.40 0.46 5.12
C SER A 121 21.59 1.63 4.58
N HIS A 122 21.14 2.45 5.52
CA HIS A 122 20.54 3.75 5.24
C HIS A 122 21.26 4.79 6.09
N SER A 123 21.82 5.80 5.44
CA SER A 123 22.42 6.96 6.08
C SER A 123 21.47 8.13 5.90
N PRO A 124 20.62 8.44 6.89
CA PRO A 124 19.68 9.54 6.77
C PRO A 124 20.41 10.89 6.83
N ALA A 125 19.77 11.94 6.30
CA ALA A 125 20.30 13.30 6.34
C ALA A 125 20.37 13.85 7.79
N GLN A 126 19.49 13.35 8.66
CA GLN A 126 19.47 13.61 10.09
C GLN A 126 19.31 12.29 10.84
N GLY A 127 19.97 12.16 12.00
CA GLY A 127 19.89 10.96 12.83
C GLY A 127 21.07 10.01 12.67
N VAL A 128 20.86 8.73 12.98
CA VAL A 128 21.91 7.71 13.06
C VAL A 128 21.80 6.78 11.86
N GLN A 129 22.95 6.39 11.31
CA GLN A 129 23.03 5.38 10.27
C GLN A 129 22.39 4.06 10.71
N GLU A 130 21.53 3.51 9.88
CA GLU A 130 20.92 2.19 10.06
C GLU A 130 21.71 1.14 9.27
N ARG A 131 21.88 -0.05 9.86
CA ARG A 131 22.50 -1.21 9.22
C ARG A 131 21.61 -2.43 9.39
N PHE A 132 21.49 -3.22 8.34
CA PHE A 132 20.61 -4.37 8.29
C PHE A 132 21.37 -5.60 7.78
N HIS A 133 21.13 -6.74 8.42
CA HIS A 133 21.52 -8.04 7.91
C HIS A 133 20.27 -8.90 7.73
N TRP A 134 20.32 -9.74 6.71
CA TRP A 134 19.20 -10.55 6.29
C TRP A 134 19.64 -12.01 6.19
N ASP A 135 18.81 -12.94 6.67
CA ASP A 135 19.02 -14.35 6.36
C ASP A 135 18.62 -14.65 4.90
N LYS A 136 18.79 -15.90 4.45
CA LYS A 136 18.47 -16.29 3.07
C LYS A 136 16.98 -16.22 2.72
N ALA A 137 16.09 -16.26 3.71
CA ALA A 137 14.66 -16.03 3.53
C ALA A 137 14.30 -14.52 3.66
N GLY A 138 15.32 -13.69 3.88
CA GLY A 138 15.29 -12.26 4.13
C GLY A 138 14.45 -11.86 5.34
N ASN A 139 14.64 -12.59 6.44
CA ASN A 139 14.30 -12.12 7.78
C ASN A 139 15.43 -11.22 8.30
N PRO A 140 15.10 -10.15 9.04
CA PRO A 140 16.10 -9.32 9.70
C PRO A 140 16.78 -10.11 10.82
N VAL A 141 18.12 -10.11 10.83
CA VAL A 141 18.96 -10.81 11.81
C VAL A 141 20.06 -9.89 12.38
N ASN A 142 20.46 -10.10 13.64
CA ASN A 142 21.50 -9.25 14.24
C ASN A 142 22.88 -9.57 13.63
N GLU A 143 23.23 -10.85 13.46
CA GLU A 143 24.50 -11.27 12.82
C GLU A 143 24.50 -12.78 12.44
N TYR A 144 24.69 -13.15 11.16
CA TYR A 144 24.77 -14.52 10.59
C TYR A 144 23.76 -15.59 11.09
N GLU A 145 22.67 -15.17 11.74
CA GLU A 145 21.62 -16.04 12.23
C GLU A 145 20.67 -16.44 11.10
N THR A 146 19.85 -17.45 11.38
CA THR A 146 18.72 -17.83 10.53
C THR A 146 17.47 -17.88 11.39
N VAL A 147 16.34 -17.46 10.84
CA VAL A 147 15.08 -17.42 11.56
C VAL A 147 14.24 -18.63 11.16
N ALA A 148 13.91 -19.48 12.13
CA ALA A 148 13.00 -20.59 11.92
C ALA A 148 11.59 -20.07 11.60
N ASP A 149 10.94 -20.69 10.61
CA ASP A 149 9.55 -20.44 10.20
C ASP A 149 9.23 -18.97 9.87
N ASN A 150 10.26 -18.16 9.55
CA ASN A 150 10.18 -16.70 9.40
C ASN A 150 9.64 -15.94 10.62
N ARG A 151 9.63 -16.58 11.81
CA ARG A 151 9.13 -16.00 13.07
C ARG A 151 10.28 -15.39 13.87
N VAL A 152 10.55 -14.11 13.64
CA VAL A 152 11.56 -13.36 14.41
C VAL A 152 11.13 -13.28 15.87
N ARG A 153 11.88 -13.92 16.78
CA ARG A 153 11.61 -13.93 18.24
C ARG A 153 12.31 -12.81 18.99
N ALA A 154 13.36 -12.23 18.41
CA ALA A 154 14.09 -11.11 18.98
C ALA A 154 14.70 -10.25 17.87
N TRP A 155 14.70 -8.93 18.07
CA TRP A 155 15.37 -7.96 17.20
C TRP A 155 15.81 -6.74 18.02
N GLY A 156 17.12 -6.47 18.05
CA GLY A 156 17.68 -5.49 18.97
C GLY A 156 17.21 -5.74 20.42
N LYS A 157 16.45 -4.79 20.98
CA LYS A 157 15.90 -4.87 22.34
C LYS A 157 14.49 -5.48 22.42
N TYR A 158 13.83 -5.69 21.28
CA TYR A 158 12.46 -6.16 21.21
C TYR A 158 12.40 -7.69 21.20
N ARG A 159 11.44 -8.24 21.95
CA ARG A 159 11.09 -9.66 21.96
C ARG A 159 9.70 -9.87 21.41
N TYR A 160 9.47 -11.05 20.84
CA TYR A 160 8.24 -11.43 20.16
C TYR A 160 7.82 -12.85 20.52
N GLU A 161 6.55 -13.01 20.88
CA GLU A 161 5.91 -14.31 21.04
C GLU A 161 4.77 -14.47 20.06
N TYR A 162 4.60 -15.69 19.57
CA TYR A 162 3.62 -16.03 18.55
C TYR A 162 2.72 -17.14 19.08
N ASP A 163 1.45 -17.10 18.71
CA ASP A 163 0.54 -18.22 18.90
C ASP A 163 0.77 -19.36 17.87
N GLU A 164 -0.10 -20.37 17.92
CA GLU A 164 -0.05 -21.51 17.01
C GLU A 164 -0.33 -21.13 15.54
N TRP A 165 -1.15 -20.10 15.31
CA TRP A 165 -1.44 -19.55 13.97
C TRP A 165 -0.35 -18.61 13.44
N GLY A 166 0.68 -18.33 14.26
CA GLY A 166 1.78 -17.45 13.86
C GLY A 166 1.46 -15.97 13.92
N GLN A 167 0.48 -15.58 14.73
CA GLN A 167 0.20 -14.18 15.04
C GLN A 167 0.99 -13.76 16.28
N VAL A 168 1.57 -12.57 16.27
CA VAL A 168 2.28 -12.04 17.44
C VAL A 168 1.28 -11.75 18.55
N ILE A 169 1.44 -12.41 19.69
CA ILE A 169 0.62 -12.21 20.90
C ILE A 169 1.31 -11.36 21.96
N LEU A 170 2.63 -11.18 21.86
CA LEU A 170 3.40 -10.31 22.73
C LEU A 170 4.53 -9.65 21.94
N ARG A 171 4.71 -8.34 22.11
CA ARG A 171 5.88 -7.61 21.61
C ARG A 171 6.34 -6.52 22.57
N GLY A 172 7.64 -6.28 22.64
CA GLY A 172 8.19 -5.13 23.36
C GLY A 172 9.47 -5.46 24.12
N GLU A 173 9.75 -4.66 25.13
CA GLU A 173 10.94 -4.76 25.96
C GLU A 173 10.55 -4.63 27.43
N GLY A 174 10.59 -5.73 28.18
CA GLY A 174 10.36 -5.74 29.62
C GLY A 174 9.03 -5.08 30.00
N ARG A 175 9.08 -3.99 30.79
CA ARG A 175 7.86 -3.29 31.24
C ARG A 175 7.09 -2.56 30.14
N SER A 176 7.65 -2.43 28.95
CA SER A 176 6.99 -1.82 27.79
C SER A 176 6.41 -2.86 26.82
N GLU A 177 6.31 -4.11 27.24
CA GLU A 177 5.63 -5.17 26.50
C GLU A 177 4.14 -4.86 26.30
N LYS A 178 3.67 -5.24 25.12
CA LYS A 178 2.29 -5.12 24.69
C LYS A 178 1.76 -6.51 24.39
N THR A 179 0.58 -6.82 24.89
CA THR A 179 -0.13 -8.06 24.59
C THR A 179 -1.17 -7.83 23.51
N LEU A 180 -1.23 -8.70 22.53
CA LEU A 180 -2.11 -8.63 21.37
C LEU A 180 -3.07 -9.82 21.41
N ALA A 181 -4.32 -9.59 21.01
CA ALA A 181 -5.28 -10.67 20.80
C ALA A 181 -6.02 -10.47 19.48
N TRP A 182 -6.27 -11.57 18.80
CA TRP A 182 -6.74 -11.63 17.42
C TRP A 182 -8.04 -12.43 17.34
N ASP A 183 -8.79 -12.25 16.26
CA ASP A 183 -9.89 -13.15 15.90
C ASP A 183 -9.41 -14.29 14.99
N ALA A 184 -10.34 -15.21 14.68
CA ALA A 184 -10.06 -16.35 13.82
C ALA A 184 -9.76 -15.95 12.35
N ASP A 185 -10.16 -14.75 11.94
CA ASP A 185 -9.92 -14.21 10.59
C ASP A 185 -8.58 -13.45 10.51
N GLY A 186 -7.84 -13.36 11.62
CA GLY A 186 -6.53 -12.70 11.70
C GLY A 186 -6.59 -11.18 11.89
N HIS A 187 -7.74 -10.62 12.26
CA HIS A 187 -7.84 -9.22 12.63
C HIS A 187 -7.45 -9.00 14.10
N LEU A 188 -6.75 -7.90 14.37
CA LEU A 188 -6.32 -7.55 15.71
C LEU A 188 -7.52 -7.04 16.53
N LEU A 189 -7.99 -7.80 17.50
CA LEU A 189 -9.14 -7.41 18.33
C LEU A 189 -8.77 -6.42 19.44
N ARG A 190 -7.61 -6.62 20.07
CA ARG A 190 -7.13 -5.72 21.13
C ARG A 190 -5.61 -5.67 21.27
N VAL A 191 -5.15 -4.54 21.80
CA VAL A 191 -3.77 -4.33 22.29
C VAL A 191 -3.84 -3.83 23.72
N ILE A 192 -3.14 -4.50 24.63
CA ILE A 192 -2.92 -4.06 26.01
C ILE A 192 -1.51 -3.48 26.09
N SER A 193 -1.38 -2.24 26.58
CA SER A 193 -0.12 -1.51 26.72
C SER A 193 -0.10 -0.78 28.07
N GLY A 194 0.50 -1.42 29.08
CA GLY A 194 0.45 -0.92 30.46
C GLY A 194 -0.98 -0.97 31.02
N ASP A 195 -1.47 0.16 31.50
CA ASP A 195 -2.83 0.34 32.05
C ASP A 195 -3.88 0.67 30.97
N ARG A 196 -3.50 0.68 29.69
CA ARG A 196 -4.37 0.99 28.56
C ARG A 196 -4.70 -0.25 27.76
N THR A 197 -5.99 -0.41 27.46
CA THR A 197 -6.48 -1.41 26.51
C THR A 197 -7.14 -0.70 25.33
N THR A 198 -6.68 -1.01 24.12
CA THR A 198 -7.30 -0.55 22.88
C THR A 198 -8.01 -1.69 22.19
N HIS A 199 -9.28 -1.47 21.82
CA HIS A 199 -10.09 -2.39 21.05
C HIS A 199 -10.29 -1.89 19.63
N TYR A 200 -10.31 -2.81 18.67
CA TYR A 200 -10.57 -2.52 17.26
C TYR A 200 -11.83 -3.25 16.78
N ARG A 201 -12.54 -2.67 15.81
CA ARG A 201 -13.68 -3.30 15.13
C ARG A 201 -13.54 -3.18 13.63
N TYR A 202 -14.06 -4.18 12.93
CA TYR A 202 -13.96 -4.35 11.49
C TYR A 202 -15.34 -4.56 10.89
N ASP A 203 -15.51 -4.19 9.63
CA ASP A 203 -16.65 -4.64 8.83
C ASP A 203 -16.39 -6.02 8.20
N ALA A 204 -17.39 -6.56 7.51
CA ALA A 204 -17.32 -7.87 6.87
C ALA A 204 -16.30 -7.96 5.73
N LEU A 205 -15.68 -6.85 5.32
CA LEU A 205 -14.62 -6.82 4.31
C LEU A 205 -13.22 -6.70 4.94
N GLY A 206 -13.12 -6.81 6.28
CA GLY A 206 -11.86 -6.71 7.01
C GLY A 206 -11.36 -5.27 7.20
N ARG A 207 -12.17 -4.26 6.87
CA ARG A 207 -11.78 -2.86 7.01
C ARG A 207 -12.09 -2.37 8.41
N ARG A 208 -11.10 -1.76 9.07
CA ARG A 208 -11.30 -1.24 10.42
C ARG A 208 -12.28 -0.08 10.43
N THR A 209 -13.41 -0.20 11.13
CA THR A 209 -14.44 0.84 11.23
C THR A 209 -14.31 1.68 12.48
N HIS A 210 -13.65 1.16 13.52
CA HIS A 210 -13.61 1.80 14.83
C HIS A 210 -12.41 1.35 15.67
N LYS A 211 -11.89 2.26 16.48
CA LYS A 211 -10.95 1.96 17.57
C LYS A 211 -11.29 2.76 18.82
N VAL A 212 -11.09 2.15 19.98
CA VAL A 212 -11.35 2.79 21.28
C VAL A 212 -10.32 2.36 22.31
N THR A 213 -9.68 3.33 22.96
CA THR A 213 -8.72 3.14 24.04
C THR A 213 -9.37 3.46 25.37
N ARG A 214 -9.18 2.60 26.36
CA ARG A 214 -9.67 2.71 27.74
C ARG A 214 -8.51 2.53 28.71
N THR A 215 -8.58 3.19 29.85
CA THR A 215 -7.68 2.92 30.97
C THR A 215 -8.36 1.97 31.95
N ASP A 216 -7.61 1.06 32.57
CA ASP A 216 -8.18 0.04 33.48
C ASP A 216 -8.91 0.65 34.69
N MET A 217 -8.60 1.89 35.05
CA MET A 217 -9.22 2.61 36.17
C MET A 217 -10.47 3.43 35.78
N GLN A 218 -10.84 3.50 34.50
CA GLN A 218 -11.95 4.33 34.04
C GLN A 218 -12.88 3.59 33.08
N ASP A 219 -14.19 3.60 33.38
CA ASP A 219 -15.22 3.07 32.49
C ASP A 219 -15.43 3.93 31.22
N ARG A 220 -14.84 5.13 31.16
CA ARG A 220 -14.94 6.02 29.99
C ARG A 220 -13.77 5.79 29.02
N ALA A 221 -14.05 5.84 27.73
CA ALA A 221 -13.03 5.86 26.69
C ALA A 221 -12.12 7.10 26.84
N GLU A 222 -10.81 6.88 26.82
CA GLU A 222 -9.78 7.93 26.77
C GLU A 222 -9.71 8.54 25.36
N ASN A 223 -9.72 7.68 24.34
CA ASN A 223 -9.69 8.08 22.94
C ASN A 223 -10.56 7.15 22.09
N GLU A 224 -11.22 7.70 21.09
CA GLU A 224 -12.13 6.97 20.20
C GLU A 224 -12.05 7.54 18.79
N THR A 225 -11.85 6.67 17.81
CA THR A 225 -11.76 7.05 16.39
C THR A 225 -12.65 6.16 15.53
N HIS A 226 -13.46 6.80 14.68
CA HIS A 226 -14.28 6.11 13.67
C HIS A 226 -13.69 6.31 12.28
N PHE A 227 -13.83 5.30 11.43
CA PHE A 227 -13.29 5.29 10.07
C PHE A 227 -14.38 5.04 9.02
N LEU A 228 -14.31 5.76 7.90
CA LEU A 228 -15.16 5.58 6.73
C LEU A 228 -14.30 5.19 5.52
N TRP A 229 -14.81 4.29 4.68
CA TRP A 229 -14.05 3.69 3.57
C TRP A 229 -14.77 3.80 2.22
N GLN A 230 -14.00 3.92 1.14
CA GLN A 230 -14.43 3.75 -0.26
C GLN A 230 -13.65 2.60 -0.88
N GLY A 231 -14.30 1.46 -1.09
CA GLY A 231 -13.56 0.23 -1.41
C GLY A 231 -12.54 -0.04 -0.31
N THR A 232 -11.25 -0.07 -0.66
CA THR A 232 -10.12 -0.26 0.26
C THR A 232 -9.42 1.03 0.68
N ARG A 233 -9.90 2.21 0.24
CA ARG A 233 -9.30 3.51 0.59
C ARG A 233 -9.97 4.13 1.80
N LEU A 234 -9.17 4.62 2.74
CA LEU A 234 -9.65 5.34 3.91
C LEU A 234 -10.15 6.71 3.48
N LEU A 235 -11.46 6.94 3.52
CA LEU A 235 -12.07 8.22 3.17
C LEU A 235 -12.04 9.22 4.31
N GLU A 236 -12.26 8.76 5.54
CA GLU A 236 -12.42 9.67 6.66
C GLU A 236 -12.02 9.02 7.98
N GLU A 237 -11.38 9.79 8.84
CA GLU A 237 -11.25 9.50 10.27
C GLU A 237 -11.92 10.59 11.11
N ARG A 238 -12.52 10.18 12.24
CA ARG A 238 -13.23 11.07 13.16
C ARG A 238 -12.84 10.78 14.59
N THR A 239 -12.33 11.77 15.30
CA THR A 239 -11.92 11.68 16.70
C THR A 239 -12.50 12.86 17.47
N GLY A 240 -13.46 12.60 18.36
CA GLY A 240 -14.22 13.66 19.03
C GLY A 240 -14.90 14.60 18.04
N GLU A 241 -14.61 15.89 18.13
CA GLU A 241 -15.09 16.91 17.17
C GLU A 241 -14.20 17.07 15.94
N SER A 242 -13.01 16.46 15.93
CA SER A 242 -12.10 16.52 14.79
C SER A 242 -12.48 15.49 13.73
N ARG A 243 -12.33 15.87 12.47
CA ARG A 243 -12.59 15.00 11.33
C ARG A 243 -11.62 15.32 10.21
N LYS A 244 -11.04 14.28 9.61
CA LYS A 244 -10.14 14.40 8.47
C LYS A 244 -10.65 13.56 7.32
N THR A 245 -11.01 14.22 6.22
CA THR A 245 -11.48 13.60 4.98
C THR A 245 -10.34 13.58 3.97
N TYR A 246 -9.96 12.38 3.51
CA TYR A 246 -8.86 12.17 2.58
C TYR A 246 -9.33 12.31 1.12
N ILE A 247 -8.59 13.09 0.34
CA ILE A 247 -8.92 13.41 -1.06
C ILE A 247 -7.86 12.79 -1.96
N TYR A 248 -8.28 11.83 -2.79
CA TYR A 248 -7.39 11.05 -3.66
C TYR A 248 -7.32 11.65 -5.07
N GLY A 249 -6.11 11.63 -5.64
CA GLY A 249 -5.85 12.20 -6.98
C GLY A 249 -6.10 11.26 -8.15
N ASP A 250 -6.23 9.97 -7.89
CA ASP A 250 -6.56 8.95 -8.88
C ASP A 250 -7.36 7.82 -8.21
N ALA A 251 -8.12 7.06 -9.00
CA ALA A 251 -8.86 5.89 -8.53
C ALA A 251 -7.92 4.80 -7.97
N ARG A 252 -6.69 4.69 -8.48
CA ARG A 252 -5.70 3.66 -8.11
C ARG A 252 -4.68 4.13 -7.08
N SER A 253 -4.61 5.43 -6.77
CA SER A 253 -3.60 5.92 -5.81
C SER A 253 -3.90 5.41 -4.40
N PRO A 254 -2.94 4.76 -3.71
CA PRO A 254 -3.10 4.33 -2.33
C PRO A 254 -2.92 5.48 -1.34
N VAL A 255 -2.42 6.63 -1.80
CA VAL A 255 -2.19 7.82 -0.98
C VAL A 255 -3.02 9.01 -1.48
N PRO A 256 -3.58 9.81 -0.57
CA PRO A 256 -4.30 11.03 -0.92
C PRO A 256 -3.35 12.13 -1.38
N VAL A 257 -3.87 13.05 -2.21
CA VAL A 257 -3.14 14.28 -2.61
C VAL A 257 -3.40 15.44 -1.64
N ALA A 258 -4.50 15.37 -0.89
CA ALA A 258 -4.86 16.36 0.12
C ALA A 258 -5.77 15.73 1.18
N CYS A 259 -5.98 16.43 2.30
CA CYS A 259 -7.09 16.18 3.20
C CYS A 259 -7.83 17.47 3.55
N ALA A 260 -9.15 17.38 3.73
CA ALA A 260 -9.93 18.41 4.38
C ALA A 260 -10.07 18.05 5.87
N GLU A 261 -9.49 18.86 6.75
CA GLU A 261 -9.60 18.67 8.20
C GLU A 261 -10.53 19.72 8.80
N ARG A 262 -11.53 19.24 9.54
CA ARG A 262 -12.44 20.08 10.31
C ARG A 262 -12.12 19.97 11.78
N ARG A 263 -11.79 21.09 12.40
CA ARG A 263 -11.51 21.20 13.85
C ARG A 263 -12.18 22.46 14.41
N ALA A 264 -12.89 22.32 15.53
CA ALA A 264 -13.62 23.42 16.19
C ALA A 264 -14.50 24.24 15.22
N GLY A 265 -15.16 23.55 14.27
CA GLY A 265 -16.06 24.16 13.30
C GLY A 265 -15.42 24.77 12.04
N ARG A 266 -14.09 24.91 11.98
CA ARG A 266 -13.36 25.41 10.78
C ARG A 266 -12.84 24.24 9.95
N GLU A 267 -13.01 24.31 8.63
CA GLU A 267 -12.54 23.30 7.66
C GLU A 267 -11.46 23.88 6.75
N GLU A 268 -10.26 23.29 6.81
CA GLU A 268 -9.09 23.68 6.02
C GLU A 268 -8.63 22.53 5.14
N ILE A 269 -8.02 22.86 4.00
CA ILE A 269 -7.42 21.87 3.10
C ILE A 269 -5.91 21.87 3.31
N TYR A 270 -5.35 20.67 3.45
CA TYR A 270 -3.91 20.44 3.56
C TYR A 270 -3.46 19.54 2.42
N HIS A 271 -2.33 19.87 1.79
CA HIS A 271 -1.80 19.20 0.62
C HIS A 271 -0.63 18.30 0.99
N TYR A 272 -0.62 17.09 0.44
CA TYR A 272 0.43 16.11 0.68
C TYR A 272 1.47 16.11 -0.44
N GLN A 273 2.73 16.00 -0.02
CA GLN A 273 3.89 15.87 -0.89
C GLN A 273 4.62 14.57 -0.56
N THR A 274 4.76 13.69 -1.55
CA THR A 274 5.31 12.34 -1.37
C THR A 274 6.66 12.17 -2.05
N ASP A 275 7.43 11.21 -1.55
CA ASP A 275 8.59 10.66 -2.27
C ASP A 275 8.15 9.60 -3.32
N PRO A 276 9.08 8.99 -4.10
CA PRO A 276 8.76 7.98 -5.11
C PRO A 276 8.12 6.70 -4.54
N SER A 277 8.32 6.41 -3.25
CA SER A 277 7.68 5.30 -2.54
C SER A 277 6.27 5.64 -2.02
N LEU A 278 5.74 6.81 -2.41
CA LEU A 278 4.47 7.37 -1.99
C LEU A 278 4.38 7.72 -0.49
N ARG A 279 5.50 7.66 0.24
CA ARG A 279 5.55 8.09 1.63
C ARG A 279 5.44 9.61 1.70
N ILE A 280 4.58 10.11 2.58
CA ILE A 280 4.39 11.55 2.79
C ILE A 280 5.63 12.14 3.46
N ARG A 281 6.25 13.12 2.81
CA ARG A 281 7.43 13.82 3.31
C ARG A 281 7.06 15.16 3.93
N THR A 282 6.13 15.88 3.33
CA THR A 282 5.78 17.23 3.77
C THR A 282 4.28 17.46 3.58
N VAL A 283 3.66 18.24 4.49
CA VAL A 283 2.27 18.71 4.37
C VAL A 283 2.24 20.23 4.42
N THR A 284 1.51 20.85 3.51
CA THR A 284 1.32 22.30 3.47
C THR A 284 -0.15 22.69 3.58
N ASP A 285 -0.45 23.86 4.16
CA ASP A 285 -1.79 24.45 4.09
C ASP A 285 -2.04 25.12 2.71
N GLU A 286 -3.24 25.68 2.51
CA GLU A 286 -3.63 26.39 1.28
C GLU A 286 -2.77 27.63 0.98
N THR A 287 -2.09 28.21 1.98
CA THR A 287 -1.17 29.34 1.79
C THR A 287 0.23 28.89 1.36
N GLY A 288 0.48 27.58 1.34
CA GLY A 288 1.79 27.00 1.08
C GLY A 288 2.70 26.94 2.29
N LYS A 289 2.19 27.22 3.50
CA LYS A 289 2.99 27.09 4.72
C LYS A 289 3.12 25.61 5.07
N VAL A 290 4.34 25.16 5.40
CA VAL A 290 4.59 23.82 5.92
C VAL A 290 3.97 23.69 7.32
N VAL A 291 3.09 22.70 7.49
CA VAL A 291 2.39 22.39 8.76
C VAL A 291 2.83 21.06 9.37
N TRP A 292 3.55 20.25 8.60
CA TRP A 292 4.15 18.99 9.03
C TRP A 292 5.30 18.61 8.08
N ASP A 293 6.41 18.12 8.62
CA ASP A 293 7.57 17.71 7.82
C ASP A 293 8.27 16.50 8.45
N GLY A 294 8.23 15.36 7.77
CA GLY A 294 8.60 14.07 8.34
C GLY A 294 10.05 13.69 8.07
N CYS A 295 10.78 13.38 9.15
CA CYS A 295 12.05 12.66 9.09
C CYS A 295 11.82 11.17 9.33
N TRP A 296 12.34 10.32 8.44
CA TRP A 296 11.99 8.90 8.38
C TRP A 296 13.23 8.00 8.44
N GLN A 297 13.05 6.83 9.07
CA GLN A 297 13.92 5.68 8.88
C GLN A 297 13.54 4.90 7.62
N ALA A 298 14.42 4.01 7.19
CA ALA A 298 14.27 3.28 5.92
C ALA A 298 12.97 2.47 5.83
N TRP A 299 12.56 1.87 6.94
CA TRP A 299 11.41 0.96 7.02
C TRP A 299 10.18 1.62 7.64
N GLY A 300 9.97 2.90 7.36
CA GLY A 300 8.69 3.58 7.63
C GLY A 300 8.50 4.10 9.05
N ARG A 301 9.44 3.90 9.98
CA ARG A 301 9.40 4.55 11.29
C ARG A 301 9.70 6.05 11.15
N MET A 302 8.83 6.89 11.71
CA MET A 302 9.09 8.33 11.77
C MET A 302 10.05 8.60 12.94
N GLN A 303 11.17 9.28 12.65
CA GLN A 303 12.14 9.69 13.65
C GLN A 303 11.75 11.00 14.33
N ALA A 304 11.28 11.98 13.54
CA ALA A 304 10.89 13.30 14.03
C ALA A 304 9.89 13.98 13.08
N ASP A 305 9.09 14.89 13.65
CA ASP A 305 8.38 15.94 12.92
C ASP A 305 9.20 17.23 13.05
N LEU A 306 9.70 17.73 11.92
CA LEU A 306 10.59 18.88 11.82
C LEU A 306 9.85 20.23 11.73
N SER A 307 8.51 20.23 11.73
CA SER A 307 7.70 21.45 11.59
C SER A 307 7.55 22.30 12.87
N GLY A 308 7.94 21.76 14.03
CA GLY A 308 7.86 22.44 15.33
C GLY A 308 6.55 22.23 16.10
N PRO A 309 6.37 22.88 17.28
CA PRO A 309 5.21 22.67 18.14
C PRO A 309 3.91 23.27 17.54
N GLY A 310 2.79 22.55 17.71
CA GLY A 310 1.47 22.90 17.14
C GLY A 310 1.04 22.03 15.95
N GLY A 311 1.78 20.95 15.69
CA GLY A 311 1.77 20.16 14.45
C GLY A 311 0.42 19.57 14.04
N PHE A 312 0.21 19.63 12.73
CA PHE A 312 -0.82 18.85 12.04
C PHE A 312 -0.61 17.35 12.31
N GLU A 313 -1.65 16.64 12.71
CA GLU A 313 -1.55 15.22 13.00
C GLU A 313 -1.53 14.40 11.70
N GLN A 314 -0.35 13.88 11.34
CA GLN A 314 -0.16 13.03 10.18
C GLN A 314 -0.06 11.55 10.61
N ASN A 315 -1.12 10.78 10.36
CA ASN A 315 -1.18 9.37 10.72
C ASN A 315 -0.79 8.42 9.58
N LEU A 316 -0.80 8.86 8.32
CA LEU A 316 -0.39 8.02 7.19
C LEU A 316 1.13 7.75 7.24
N ARG A 317 1.54 6.54 6.83
CA ARG A 317 2.93 6.07 6.89
C ARG A 317 3.43 5.68 5.50
N LEU A 318 3.94 4.46 5.32
CA LEU A 318 4.16 3.90 3.98
C LEU A 318 2.81 3.77 3.27
N ALA A 319 2.82 3.56 1.94
CA ALA A 319 1.60 3.48 1.15
C ALA A 319 0.59 2.48 1.77
N GLY A 320 -0.66 2.91 1.97
CA GLY A 320 -1.72 2.10 2.58
C GLY A 320 -1.75 2.09 4.12
N GLN A 321 -0.69 2.56 4.79
CA GLN A 321 -0.54 2.42 6.23
C GLN A 321 -1.12 3.60 7.04
N TYR A 322 -1.74 3.29 8.17
CA TYR A 322 -2.25 4.23 9.17
C TYR A 322 -1.60 3.97 10.54
N TYR A 323 -1.03 4.99 11.17
CA TYR A 323 -0.36 4.90 12.47
C TYR A 323 -1.33 4.93 13.65
N ASP A 324 -1.27 3.88 14.45
CA ASP A 324 -1.94 3.80 15.73
C ASP A 324 -0.99 4.19 16.85
N ARG A 325 -1.08 5.45 17.31
CA ARG A 325 -0.24 5.97 18.40
C ARG A 325 -0.31 5.10 19.66
N GLU A 326 -1.49 4.56 19.96
CA GLU A 326 -1.73 3.78 21.16
C GLU A 326 -1.01 2.42 21.19
N SER A 327 -0.80 1.80 20.01
CA SER A 327 -0.08 0.53 19.90
C SER A 327 1.35 0.71 19.37
N GLY A 328 1.63 1.84 18.73
CA GLY A 328 2.86 2.08 17.96
C GLY A 328 2.91 1.29 16.65
N LEU A 329 1.80 0.68 16.22
CA LEU A 329 1.71 -0.14 15.01
C LEU A 329 1.15 0.65 13.84
N HIS A 330 1.39 0.12 12.65
CA HIS A 330 0.83 0.65 11.42
C HIS A 330 -0.25 -0.31 10.92
N TYR A 331 -1.50 0.10 10.95
CA TYR A 331 -2.60 -0.63 10.33
C TYR A 331 -2.45 -0.58 8.81
N ASN A 332 -2.36 -1.75 8.16
CA ASN A 332 -2.23 -1.89 6.71
C ASN A 332 -3.32 -2.84 6.18
N LEU A 333 -4.56 -2.36 6.23
CA LEU A 333 -5.79 -3.04 5.81
C LEU A 333 -6.01 -4.45 6.39
N PHE A 334 -5.36 -5.48 5.82
CA PHE A 334 -5.46 -6.87 6.27
C PHE A 334 -4.40 -7.27 7.32
N ARG A 335 -3.35 -6.47 7.50
CA ARG A 335 -2.25 -6.79 8.43
C ARG A 335 -1.83 -5.59 9.27
N TYR A 336 -1.15 -5.86 10.39
CA TYR A 336 -0.49 -4.83 11.19
C TYR A 336 1.02 -4.90 11.00
N TYR A 337 1.60 -3.79 10.56
CA TYR A 337 3.02 -3.61 10.35
C TYR A 337 3.69 -3.10 11.62
N ASP A 338 4.84 -3.67 11.95
CA ASP A 338 5.66 -3.27 13.10
C ASP A 338 6.84 -2.40 12.64
N PRO A 339 6.84 -1.08 12.91
CA PRO A 339 7.95 -0.20 12.54
C PRO A 339 9.21 -0.39 13.40
N ASP A 340 9.15 -1.16 14.49
CA ASP A 340 10.31 -1.44 15.35
C ASP A 340 11.21 -2.56 14.80
N VAL A 341 10.71 -3.35 13.84
CA VAL A 341 11.47 -4.41 13.15
C VAL A 341 11.45 -4.15 11.65
N PRO A 342 12.60 -4.15 10.96
CA PRO A 342 12.66 -3.86 9.53
C PRO A 342 11.71 -4.72 8.70
N GLY A 343 10.77 -4.07 8.01
CA GLY A 343 10.05 -4.63 6.88
C GLY A 343 9.13 -5.81 7.20
N ARG A 344 8.51 -5.86 8.39
CA ARG A 344 7.68 -7.02 8.78
C ARG A 344 6.29 -6.70 9.35
N PHE A 345 5.37 -7.61 9.08
CA PHE A 345 4.05 -7.71 9.68
C PHE A 345 4.06 -8.57 10.95
N LEU A 346 3.02 -8.39 11.77
CA LEU A 346 2.80 -9.13 13.03
C LEU A 346 2.01 -10.43 12.85
N SER A 347 1.44 -10.67 11.67
CA SER A 347 0.73 -11.89 11.33
C SER A 347 1.31 -12.47 10.05
N SER A 348 1.16 -13.78 9.88
CA SER A 348 1.43 -14.41 8.59
C SER A 348 0.52 -13.81 7.51
N ASP A 349 1.03 -13.76 6.30
CA ASP A 349 0.29 -13.36 5.12
C ASP A 349 -1.03 -14.17 5.00
N PRO A 350 -2.21 -13.51 4.99
CA PRO A 350 -3.49 -14.20 4.81
C PRO A 350 -3.55 -15.00 3.50
N ILE A 351 -2.80 -14.58 2.47
CA ILE A 351 -2.71 -15.35 1.23
C ILE A 351 -1.64 -16.46 1.28
N GLY A 352 -0.92 -16.62 2.39
CA GLY A 352 0.01 -17.74 2.64
C GLY A 352 1.27 -17.64 1.78
N LEU A 353 1.82 -18.78 1.33
CA LEU A 353 3.01 -18.79 0.45
C LEU A 353 2.77 -18.08 -0.88
N ALA A 354 1.52 -17.77 -1.21
CA ALA A 354 1.20 -16.85 -2.29
C ALA A 354 1.85 -15.49 -2.08
N GLY A 355 1.93 -14.98 -0.84
CA GLY A 355 2.64 -13.78 -0.37
C GLY A 355 4.17 -13.81 -0.55
N GLY A 356 4.71 -14.93 -1.03
CA GLY A 356 6.13 -15.24 -1.04
C GLY A 356 6.52 -16.17 0.11
N ILE A 357 7.74 -16.69 0.03
CA ILE A 357 8.26 -17.68 0.99
C ILE A 357 8.44 -17.12 2.42
N ASN A 358 8.46 -15.79 2.56
CA ASN A 358 8.51 -15.12 3.84
C ASN A 358 7.15 -14.49 4.17
N LEU A 359 6.36 -15.23 4.95
CA LEU A 359 4.98 -14.89 5.29
C LEU A 359 4.82 -13.59 6.09
N TYR A 360 5.91 -13.02 6.62
CA TYR A 360 5.86 -11.81 7.43
C TYR A 360 6.41 -10.58 6.71
N ARG A 361 6.93 -10.72 5.50
CA ARG A 361 7.58 -9.61 4.78
C ARG A 361 6.56 -8.55 4.36
N TYR A 362 6.93 -7.28 4.54
CA TYR A 362 6.24 -6.12 3.95
C TYR A 362 6.51 -6.00 2.46
N ALA A 363 7.77 -5.82 2.09
CA ALA A 363 8.20 -5.74 0.70
C ALA A 363 9.67 -6.11 0.59
N PRO A 364 10.19 -6.48 -0.60
CA PRO A 364 11.62 -6.70 -0.80
C PRO A 364 12.47 -5.48 -0.43
N ASN A 365 11.96 -4.27 -0.73
CA ASN A 365 12.61 -3.01 -0.38
C ASN A 365 11.55 -1.89 -0.29
N ALA A 366 11.39 -1.28 0.89
CA ALA A 366 10.37 -0.23 1.12
C ALA A 366 10.58 1.08 0.34
N LEU A 367 11.73 1.28 -0.32
CA LEU A 367 12.07 2.49 -1.06
C LEU A 367 11.71 2.39 -2.55
N GLY A 368 11.58 1.17 -3.07
CA GLY A 368 11.24 0.89 -4.48
C GLY A 368 9.97 0.06 -4.64
N TRP A 369 9.45 -0.53 -3.56
CA TRP A 369 8.27 -1.38 -3.55
C TRP A 369 7.28 -0.89 -2.49
N ILE A 370 6.00 -1.01 -2.83
CA ILE A 370 4.88 -0.69 -1.94
C ILE A 370 3.96 -1.91 -1.82
N ASP A 371 3.30 -2.07 -0.67
CA ASP A 371 2.24 -3.06 -0.46
C ASP A 371 1.01 -2.36 0.18
N PRO A 372 0.16 -1.70 -0.64
CA PRO A 372 -0.92 -0.86 -0.13
C PRO A 372 -2.10 -1.61 0.48
N LEU A 373 -2.33 -2.85 0.07
CA LEU A 373 -3.42 -3.68 0.59
C LEU A 373 -2.93 -4.75 1.58
N GLY A 374 -1.64 -5.08 1.58
CA GLY A 374 -1.14 -6.26 2.25
C GLY A 374 -1.17 -7.53 1.38
N LEU A 375 -1.19 -7.43 0.04
CA LEU A 375 -1.44 -8.54 -0.92
C LEU A 375 -0.39 -8.57 -2.06
N ILE A 376 -0.33 -9.64 -2.88
CA ILE A 376 0.76 -9.81 -3.85
C ILE A 376 0.42 -10.39 -5.26
N LYS A 377 1.50 -10.47 -6.07
CA LYS A 377 1.65 -11.02 -7.44
C LYS A 377 1.15 -12.44 -7.70
N VAL A 378 0.60 -12.61 -8.90
CA VAL A 378 0.19 -13.89 -9.49
C VAL A 378 0.88 -14.14 -10.84
N PHE A 379 0.95 -15.40 -11.25
CA PHE A 379 1.58 -15.86 -12.50
C PHE A 379 0.55 -16.52 -13.42
N ARG A 380 0.78 -16.44 -14.73
CA ARG A 380 -0.07 -17.08 -15.74
C ARG A 380 0.76 -17.42 -16.97
N ASN A 381 0.44 -18.55 -17.59
CA ASN A 381 0.89 -18.82 -18.96
C ASN A 381 -0.08 -18.23 -19.97
N LEU A 382 0.42 -17.36 -20.85
CA LEU A 382 -0.35 -16.82 -21.95
C LEU A 382 -0.77 -17.94 -22.90
N ARG A 383 -2.01 -17.87 -23.37
CA ARG A 383 -2.45 -18.68 -24.52
C ARG A 383 -1.76 -18.17 -25.79
N ALA A 384 -1.69 -19.02 -26.82
CA ALA A 384 -1.03 -18.67 -28.08
C ALA A 384 -1.65 -17.45 -28.78
N ASP A 385 -2.89 -17.12 -28.43
CA ASP A 385 -3.67 -15.99 -28.94
C ASP A 385 -3.77 -14.81 -27.96
N GLU A 386 -3.08 -14.85 -26.81
CA GLU A 386 -3.00 -13.77 -25.84
C GLU A 386 -1.67 -13.01 -26.02
N SER A 387 -1.71 -11.67 -25.98
CA SER A 387 -0.54 -10.80 -26.06
C SER A 387 -0.50 -9.87 -24.86
N VAL A 388 0.70 -9.63 -24.31
CA VAL A 388 0.93 -8.66 -23.23
C VAL A 388 0.44 -7.26 -23.63
N SER A 389 0.61 -6.88 -24.90
CA SER A 389 0.21 -5.56 -25.43
C SER A 389 -1.27 -5.24 -25.27
N ASP A 390 -2.11 -6.27 -25.18
CA ASP A 390 -3.57 -6.13 -25.20
C ASP A 390 -4.16 -6.18 -23.77
N GLY A 391 -3.31 -6.43 -22.77
CA GLY A 391 -3.73 -6.69 -21.41
C GLY A 391 -4.34 -8.10 -21.27
N LEU A 392 -4.85 -8.42 -20.07
CA LEU A 392 -5.50 -9.71 -19.82
C LEU A 392 -6.94 -9.54 -19.40
N SER A 393 -7.81 -10.36 -19.98
CA SER A 393 -9.23 -10.44 -19.65
C SER A 393 -9.74 -11.84 -19.96
N ALA A 394 -10.82 -12.24 -19.28
CA ALA A 394 -11.44 -13.52 -19.56
C ALA A 394 -12.01 -13.55 -20.98
N LYS A 395 -11.55 -14.50 -21.80
CA LYS A 395 -11.96 -14.64 -23.21
C LYS A 395 -13.40 -15.18 -23.30
N ALA A 396 -14.28 -14.42 -23.97
CA ALA A 396 -15.70 -14.76 -24.18
C ALA A 396 -16.41 -15.19 -22.87
N PRO A 397 -16.55 -14.29 -21.88
CA PRO A 397 -16.92 -14.70 -20.54
C PRO A 397 -18.33 -15.28 -20.46
N GLY A 398 -18.45 -16.56 -20.11
CA GLY A 398 -19.67 -17.13 -19.56
C GLY A 398 -19.91 -16.55 -18.17
N ARG A 399 -20.90 -15.66 -18.03
CA ARG A 399 -21.16 -14.98 -16.75
C ARG A 399 -21.93 -15.87 -15.78
N GLY A 400 -21.70 -15.66 -14.49
CA GLY A 400 -22.38 -16.38 -13.41
C GLY A 400 -21.88 -17.81 -13.19
N MET A 401 -20.72 -18.16 -13.76
CA MET A 401 -20.11 -19.46 -13.49
C MET A 401 -19.50 -19.48 -12.08
N SER A 402 -19.70 -20.55 -11.32
CA SER A 402 -19.03 -20.69 -10.02
C SER A 402 -17.53 -20.92 -10.20
N ALA A 403 -16.73 -20.52 -9.20
CA ALA A 403 -15.30 -20.82 -9.16
C ALA A 403 -15.03 -22.33 -9.33
N ALA A 404 -15.81 -23.18 -8.65
CA ALA A 404 -15.77 -24.63 -8.83
C ALA A 404 -16.08 -25.09 -10.27
N GLY A 405 -17.04 -24.44 -10.93
CA GLY A 405 -17.39 -24.72 -12.32
C GLY A 405 -16.25 -24.35 -13.28
N HIS A 406 -15.56 -23.23 -13.03
CA HIS A 406 -14.38 -22.83 -13.78
C HIS A 406 -13.23 -23.83 -13.59
N VAL A 407 -12.82 -24.08 -12.34
CA VAL A 407 -11.68 -24.96 -12.03
C VAL A 407 -11.87 -26.37 -12.62
N ARG A 408 -13.09 -26.93 -12.57
CA ARG A 408 -13.34 -28.29 -13.12
C ARG A 408 -13.34 -28.38 -14.65
N ASN A 409 -13.53 -27.27 -15.35
CA ASN A 409 -13.77 -27.29 -16.79
C ASN A 409 -12.79 -26.42 -17.59
N GLY A 410 -12.03 -25.52 -16.96
CA GLY A 410 -11.20 -24.51 -17.60
C GLY A 410 -10.16 -25.06 -18.57
N SER A 411 -9.72 -26.30 -18.36
CA SER A 411 -8.75 -27.02 -19.20
C SER A 411 -9.37 -27.87 -20.32
N LYS A 412 -10.70 -28.00 -20.38
CA LYS A 412 -11.38 -28.82 -21.40
C LYS A 412 -11.49 -28.06 -22.71
N SER A 413 -11.20 -28.72 -23.83
CA SER A 413 -11.35 -28.15 -25.18
C SER A 413 -12.79 -27.73 -25.53
N THR A 414 -13.79 -28.29 -24.84
CA THR A 414 -15.21 -27.96 -25.01
C THR A 414 -15.69 -26.82 -24.11
N PHE A 415 -14.82 -26.24 -23.28
CA PHE A 415 -15.18 -25.21 -22.33
C PHE A 415 -15.43 -23.87 -23.03
N LYS A 416 -16.62 -23.30 -22.83
CA LYS A 416 -17.05 -22.06 -23.49
C LYS A 416 -16.54 -20.77 -22.82
N GLY A 417 -15.73 -20.89 -21.76
CA GLY A 417 -15.21 -19.77 -20.98
C GLY A 417 -16.03 -19.44 -19.73
N SER A 418 -15.47 -18.59 -18.87
CA SER A 418 -16.15 -17.99 -17.71
C SER A 418 -15.68 -16.54 -17.52
N GLN A 419 -16.15 -15.86 -16.46
CA GLN A 419 -15.66 -14.53 -16.08
C GLN A 419 -14.23 -14.48 -15.51
N PHE A 420 -13.57 -15.62 -15.30
CA PHE A 420 -12.30 -15.69 -14.59
C PHE A 420 -11.10 -15.88 -15.54
N ILE A 421 -10.04 -15.15 -15.25
CA ILE A 421 -8.67 -15.42 -15.66
C ILE A 421 -8.08 -16.35 -14.60
N SER A 422 -7.73 -17.57 -14.99
CA SER A 422 -7.00 -18.50 -14.13
C SER A 422 -5.54 -18.07 -14.01
N THR A 423 -5.08 -17.88 -12.78
CA THR A 423 -3.69 -17.60 -12.44
C THR A 423 -3.24 -18.55 -11.34
N THR A 424 -1.94 -18.60 -11.09
CA THR A 424 -1.36 -19.36 -9.99
C THR A 424 -0.47 -18.45 -9.17
N THR A 425 -0.38 -18.72 -7.88
CA THR A 425 0.52 -17.98 -6.99
C THR A 425 1.97 -18.45 -7.08
N SER A 426 2.23 -19.54 -7.81
CA SER A 426 3.57 -20.11 -7.96
C SER A 426 4.07 -20.04 -9.39
N GLU A 427 5.21 -19.36 -9.60
CA GLU A 427 5.90 -19.35 -10.89
C GLU A 427 6.34 -20.76 -11.29
N GLU A 428 6.77 -21.58 -10.33
CA GLU A 428 7.18 -22.97 -10.59
C GLU A 428 6.01 -23.80 -11.12
N VAL A 429 4.82 -23.63 -10.53
CA VAL A 429 3.58 -24.26 -11.00
C VAL A 429 3.24 -23.74 -12.40
N ALA A 430 3.32 -22.43 -12.65
CA ALA A 430 3.12 -21.88 -13.98
C ALA A 430 4.09 -22.52 -14.99
N ARG A 431 5.38 -22.59 -14.66
CA ARG A 431 6.41 -23.20 -15.52
C ARG A 431 6.17 -24.70 -15.74
N GLN A 432 5.72 -25.43 -14.72
CA GLN A 432 5.39 -26.86 -14.80
C GLN A 432 4.27 -27.12 -15.81
N TYR A 433 3.24 -26.28 -15.83
CA TYR A 433 2.10 -26.40 -16.74
C TYR A 433 2.26 -25.59 -18.04
N ARG A 434 3.47 -25.11 -18.34
CA ARG A 434 3.74 -24.31 -19.55
C ARG A 434 3.81 -25.18 -20.79
N GLY A 435 2.84 -25.00 -21.69
CA GLY A 435 2.82 -25.66 -22.99
C GLY A 435 3.84 -25.08 -23.99
N PRO A 436 4.16 -25.81 -25.08
CA PRO A 436 5.03 -25.31 -26.14
C PRO A 436 4.53 -23.96 -26.71
N GLY A 437 5.42 -22.97 -26.78
CA GLY A 437 5.10 -21.64 -27.32
C GLY A 437 4.34 -20.71 -26.36
N GLN A 438 4.03 -21.14 -25.13
CA GLN A 438 3.44 -20.26 -24.12
C GLN A 438 4.51 -19.44 -23.39
N THR A 439 4.17 -18.19 -23.10
CA THR A 439 4.99 -17.28 -22.30
C THR A 439 4.41 -17.16 -20.90
N THR A 440 5.25 -17.29 -19.88
CA THR A 440 4.83 -17.04 -18.49
C THR A 440 4.91 -15.54 -18.23
N VAL A 441 3.86 -14.99 -17.63
CA VAL A 441 3.77 -13.60 -17.23
C VAL A 441 3.34 -13.50 -15.78
N THR A 442 3.61 -12.36 -15.16
CA THR A 442 3.18 -12.03 -13.80
C THR A 442 2.54 -10.64 -13.76
N PHE A 443 1.62 -10.45 -12.83
CA PHE A 443 1.04 -9.16 -12.51
C PHE A 443 0.61 -9.14 -11.04
N ASP A 444 0.53 -7.94 -10.46
CA ASP A 444 -0.02 -7.77 -9.12
C ASP A 444 -1.55 -7.79 -9.15
N THR A 445 -2.19 -8.49 -8.21
CA THR A 445 -3.65 -8.51 -8.11
C THR A 445 -4.22 -7.12 -7.76
N ASP A 446 -3.41 -6.25 -7.16
CA ASP A 446 -3.74 -4.85 -6.94
C ASP A 446 -3.91 -4.07 -8.26
N ASN A 447 -3.24 -4.49 -9.33
CA ASN A 447 -3.31 -3.84 -10.63
C ASN A 447 -4.53 -4.24 -11.48
N VAL A 448 -5.32 -5.21 -11.02
CA VAL A 448 -6.54 -5.62 -11.72
C VAL A 448 -7.57 -4.50 -11.63
N ILE A 449 -8.01 -3.98 -12.77
CA ILE A 449 -9.07 -2.98 -12.84
C ILE A 449 -10.42 -3.65 -13.18
N PRO A 450 -11.57 -2.99 -12.91
CA PRO A 450 -12.85 -3.50 -13.35
C PRO A 450 -12.89 -3.74 -14.85
N ASP A 451 -13.56 -4.82 -15.27
CA ASP A 451 -13.79 -5.09 -16.69
C ASP A 451 -14.74 -4.07 -17.33
N ALA A 452 -14.96 -4.16 -18.65
CA ALA A 452 -15.87 -3.27 -19.38
C ALA A 452 -17.32 -3.28 -18.89
N LYS A 453 -17.71 -4.23 -18.02
CA LYS A 453 -19.02 -4.32 -17.37
C LYS A 453 -18.99 -3.92 -15.89
N GLY A 454 -17.86 -3.39 -15.41
CA GLY A 454 -17.66 -2.91 -14.05
C GLY A 454 -17.37 -4.00 -13.01
N ASN A 455 -17.07 -5.25 -13.43
CA ASN A 455 -16.83 -6.35 -12.49
C ASN A 455 -15.35 -6.44 -12.13
N ARG A 456 -15.07 -6.60 -10.84
CA ARG A 456 -13.73 -6.92 -10.31
C ARG A 456 -13.88 -7.88 -9.15
N SER A 457 -13.19 -9.01 -9.21
CA SER A 457 -13.12 -9.97 -8.10
C SER A 457 -11.81 -10.73 -8.15
N ILE A 458 -11.21 -10.97 -6.98
CA ILE A 458 -10.04 -11.84 -6.82
C ILE A 458 -10.49 -12.94 -5.87
N ILE A 459 -10.44 -14.18 -6.32
CA ILE A 459 -10.82 -15.36 -5.53
C ILE A 459 -9.59 -16.23 -5.40
N ASP A 460 -9.00 -16.23 -4.22
CA ASP A 460 -7.89 -17.11 -3.90
C ASP A 460 -8.41 -18.51 -3.58
N LEU A 461 -7.92 -19.52 -4.30
CA LEU A 461 -8.27 -20.93 -4.15
C LEU A 461 -7.02 -21.79 -3.88
N SER A 462 -5.91 -21.15 -3.50
CA SER A 462 -4.59 -21.77 -3.45
C SER A 462 -4.42 -22.81 -2.33
N THR A 463 -5.31 -22.81 -1.34
CA THR A 463 -5.33 -23.78 -0.24
C THR A 463 -6.71 -24.46 -0.10
N THR A 464 -6.74 -25.59 0.59
CA THR A 464 -7.96 -26.43 0.70
C THR A 464 -9.07 -25.66 1.41
N GLU A 465 -8.70 -24.87 2.41
CA GLU A 465 -9.57 -24.03 3.22
C GLU A 465 -10.18 -22.93 2.35
N LYS A 466 -9.35 -22.16 1.64
CA LYS A 466 -9.79 -21.08 0.74
C LYS A 466 -10.68 -21.60 -0.39
N ALA A 467 -10.32 -22.74 -0.97
CA ALA A 467 -11.16 -23.40 -1.95
C ALA A 467 -12.53 -23.78 -1.35
N THR A 468 -12.56 -24.30 -0.12
CA THR A 468 -13.79 -24.70 0.57
C THR A 468 -14.69 -23.49 0.87
N GLU A 469 -14.11 -22.37 1.32
CA GLU A 469 -14.83 -21.10 1.57
C GLU A 469 -15.41 -20.49 0.29
N ALA A 470 -14.67 -20.57 -0.82
CA ALA A 470 -15.16 -20.20 -2.15
C ALA A 470 -16.19 -21.21 -2.72
N GLY A 471 -16.63 -22.18 -1.92
CA GLY A 471 -17.67 -23.15 -2.25
C GLY A 471 -17.19 -24.32 -3.12
N LEU A 472 -15.88 -24.52 -3.28
CA LEU A 472 -15.34 -25.70 -3.96
C LEU A 472 -15.39 -26.91 -3.04
N LYS A 473 -15.73 -28.07 -3.62
CA LYS A 473 -15.73 -29.36 -2.92
C LYS A 473 -15.17 -30.45 -3.82
N GLY A 474 -14.61 -31.48 -3.21
CA GLY A 474 -14.11 -32.67 -3.90
C GLY A 474 -13.04 -32.32 -4.96
N PRO A 475 -13.12 -32.85 -6.20
CA PRO A 475 -12.06 -32.68 -7.20
C PRO A 475 -11.71 -31.23 -7.53
N ALA A 476 -12.68 -30.30 -7.48
CA ALA A 476 -12.41 -28.89 -7.76
C ALA A 476 -11.43 -28.29 -6.75
N SER A 477 -11.62 -28.59 -5.46
CA SER A 477 -10.74 -28.12 -4.40
C SER A 477 -9.34 -28.68 -4.59
N ASN A 478 -9.22 -30.00 -4.84
CA ASN A 478 -7.92 -30.64 -5.07
C ASN A 478 -7.17 -30.06 -6.27
N TYR A 479 -7.86 -29.73 -7.37
CA TYR A 479 -7.23 -29.12 -8.53
C TYR A 479 -6.73 -27.72 -8.19
N ALA A 480 -7.61 -26.86 -7.65
CA ALA A 480 -7.26 -25.50 -7.30
C ALA A 480 -6.06 -25.43 -6.34
N THR A 481 -6.01 -26.30 -5.33
CA THR A 481 -4.88 -26.35 -4.39
C THR A 481 -3.60 -26.85 -5.03
N SER A 482 -3.68 -27.89 -5.85
CA SER A 482 -2.53 -28.44 -6.56
C SER A 482 -1.89 -27.46 -7.55
N SER A 483 -2.70 -26.55 -8.12
CA SER A 483 -2.22 -25.49 -9.01
C SER A 483 -2.05 -24.14 -8.30
N SER A 484 -2.22 -24.09 -6.98
CA SER A 484 -2.19 -22.85 -6.18
C SER A 484 -3.00 -21.72 -6.84
N GLU A 485 -4.23 -22.04 -7.24
CA GLU A 485 -5.01 -21.26 -8.19
C GLU A 485 -5.59 -19.98 -7.56
N VAL A 486 -5.50 -18.88 -8.30
CA VAL A 486 -6.21 -17.63 -8.03
C VAL A 486 -7.04 -17.29 -9.25
N LEU A 487 -8.31 -16.97 -9.04
CA LEU A 487 -9.20 -16.55 -10.11
C LEU A 487 -9.32 -15.03 -10.08
N VAL A 488 -9.02 -14.42 -11.22
CA VAL A 488 -9.10 -12.98 -11.41
C VAL A 488 -10.26 -12.65 -12.35
N GLU A 489 -11.29 -11.96 -11.87
CA GLU A 489 -12.30 -11.30 -12.69
C GLU A 489 -11.96 -9.81 -12.79
N GLY A 490 -11.85 -9.31 -14.02
CA GLY A 490 -11.46 -7.92 -14.30
C GLY A 490 -10.63 -7.83 -15.57
N HIS A 491 -10.01 -6.67 -15.76
CA HIS A 491 -9.01 -6.43 -16.78
C HIS A 491 -7.65 -6.15 -16.13
N VAL A 492 -6.59 -6.79 -16.62
CA VAL A 492 -5.21 -6.48 -16.24
C VAL A 492 -4.62 -5.60 -17.33
N PRO A 493 -4.29 -4.33 -17.03
CA PRO A 493 -3.71 -3.42 -18.02
C PRO A 493 -2.37 -3.94 -18.58
N PRO A 494 -2.04 -3.64 -19.86
CA PRO A 494 -0.78 -4.05 -20.48
C PRO A 494 0.47 -3.65 -19.69
N ASP A 495 0.46 -2.43 -19.13
CA ASP A 495 1.55 -1.84 -18.34
C ASP A 495 1.74 -2.49 -16.97
N ALA A 496 0.78 -3.29 -16.52
CA ALA A 496 0.84 -4.04 -15.26
C ALA A 496 1.39 -5.46 -15.41
N ILE A 497 1.68 -5.91 -16.64
CA ILE A 497 2.07 -7.28 -16.94
C ILE A 497 3.57 -7.35 -17.25
N THR A 498 4.27 -8.22 -16.52
CA THR A 498 5.70 -8.48 -16.71
C THR A 498 5.91 -9.89 -17.26
N THR A 499 6.79 -10.06 -18.25
CA THR A 499 7.19 -11.39 -18.76
C THR A 499 8.24 -12.01 -17.85
N CYS A 500 8.07 -13.29 -17.48
CA CYS A 500 8.94 -14.03 -16.56
C CYS A 500 10.05 -14.82 -17.27
#